data_AF-A0A923S6X7-F1
#
_entry.id   AF-A0A923S6X7-F1
#
_cell.length_a   1.000
_cell.length_b   1.000
_cell.length_c   1.000
_cell.angle_alpha   90.00
_cell.angle_beta   90.00
_cell.angle_gamma   90.00
#
_symmetry.space_group_name_H-M   'P 1'
#
loop_
_entity.id
_entity.type
_entity.pdbx_description
1 polymer ?
#
loop_
_entity_poly.entity_id
_entity_poly.type
_entity_poly.pdbx_seq_one_letter_code
_entity_poly.pdbx_strand_id
1 'polypeptide(L)'
;MASELYLMEVGDGRYSILLCDDRSITRMPALTPAETLIAFSELDYAGYRKAVRWLRNEHPLFEERIDIPVSDLEDFAAEAILLTPDLCEIDPVSGFVVTDILHRTLQAEDDGTAMFLLVAGQEILRVMEEPLRVQNYLQNIMEVTFDGTAGLTPAEQYENLRATYADIARICDPAKLPQLEKPRSFQLRSLMELRMLVLALYFEQDNQRVCRCDYCWGYFIPKTKKATRYCDRVTDGQSCKQRGANLARLDKTSEDEALLVCKKLRDRMYSRLLRWIDAAPSDRSNLMHMDYEQYDQWSENARLAREEYVQGKLTAEEFLRKIDTTHELTSYEVDKIDLPDEPSMWQRLVAKDFTFDPERYYPESYAHLNLNDEGPQWKIFSAEELRRRDQQGHQSLKEKYGK
;
A
#
# COMPACT_ATOMS: atom_id res chain seq x y z
N MET A 1 36.94 -16.15 -1.06
CA MET A 1 36.17 -16.13 0.20
C MET A 1 34.70 -15.99 -0.18
N ALA A 2 33.80 -16.49 0.66
CA ALA A 2 32.36 -16.36 0.37
C ALA A 2 31.98 -14.87 0.43
N SER A 3 31.05 -14.43 -0.42
CA SER A 3 30.51 -13.07 -0.33
C SER A 3 29.80 -12.90 1.01
N GLU A 4 30.07 -11.80 1.72
CA GLU A 4 29.52 -11.55 3.05
C GLU A 4 28.68 -10.26 3.06
N LEU A 5 27.54 -10.32 3.75
CA LEU A 5 26.64 -9.19 3.95
C LEU A 5 26.68 -8.76 5.41
N TYR A 6 26.93 -7.48 5.67
CA TYR A 6 26.89 -6.94 7.03
C TYR A 6 25.96 -5.74 7.16
N LEU A 7 25.33 -5.59 8.33
CA LEU A 7 24.71 -4.35 8.77
C LEU A 7 25.53 -3.77 9.91
N MET A 8 26.11 -2.59 9.70
CA MET A 8 27.04 -1.96 10.65
C MET A 8 26.51 -0.63 11.16
N GLU A 9 26.48 -0.45 12.48
CA GLU A 9 26.14 0.81 13.13
C GLU A 9 27.24 1.86 12.86
N VAL A 10 26.84 3.05 12.41
CA VAL A 10 27.78 4.14 12.06
C VAL A 10 27.76 5.24 13.12
N GLY A 11 26.69 5.33 13.91
CA GLY A 11 26.43 6.38 14.89
C GLY A 11 25.03 6.95 14.74
N ASP A 12 24.53 7.64 15.77
CA ASP A 12 23.23 8.35 15.78
C ASP A 12 22.02 7.48 15.37
N GLY A 13 22.07 6.18 15.66
CA GLY A 13 21.01 5.23 15.27
C GLY A 13 20.95 4.93 13.77
N ARG A 14 22.00 5.26 13.02
CA ARG A 14 22.13 4.97 11.58
C ARG A 14 22.99 3.72 11.36
N TYR A 15 22.61 2.96 10.35
CA TYR A 15 23.27 1.73 9.93
C TYR A 15 23.62 1.81 8.45
N SER A 16 24.72 1.16 8.08
CA SER A 16 25.20 1.07 6.71
C SER A 16 25.34 -0.41 6.36
N ILE A 17 24.82 -0.79 5.20
CA ILE A 17 24.96 -2.15 4.68
C ILE A 17 26.33 -2.24 3.98
N LEU A 18 27.12 -3.24 4.33
CA LEU A 18 28.40 -3.55 3.69
C LEU A 18 28.24 -4.80 2.84
N LEU A 19 28.63 -4.67 1.57
CA LEU A 19 28.71 -5.76 0.60
C LEU A 19 30.19 -6.10 0.44
N CYS A 20 30.59 -7.26 0.96
CA CYS A 20 31.98 -7.68 0.98
C CYS A 20 32.18 -8.84 -0.01
N ASP A 21 32.96 -8.61 -1.07
CA ASP A 21 33.42 -9.65 -1.98
C ASP A 21 34.95 -9.81 -1.88
N ASP A 22 35.51 -10.75 -2.64
CA ASP A 22 36.94 -11.06 -2.65
C ASP A 22 37.84 -9.89 -3.09
N ARG A 23 37.28 -8.83 -3.68
CA ARG A 23 38.04 -7.77 -4.35
C ARG A 23 37.73 -6.39 -3.78
N SER A 24 36.61 -6.22 -3.09
CA SER A 24 36.08 -4.93 -2.72
C SER A 24 35.10 -4.99 -1.55
N ILE A 25 35.01 -3.87 -0.84
CA ILE A 25 33.97 -3.63 0.16
C ILE A 25 33.18 -2.43 -0.36
N THR A 26 31.92 -2.67 -0.71
CA THR A 26 31.00 -1.60 -1.13
C THR A 26 30.12 -1.22 0.05
N ARG A 27 30.15 0.07 0.40
CA ARG A 27 29.40 0.61 1.53
C ARG A 27 28.17 1.37 1.06
N MET A 28 26.99 0.91 1.46
CA MET A 28 25.72 1.60 1.17
C MET A 28 25.56 2.87 2.02
N PRO A 29 24.80 3.87 1.55
CA PRO A 29 24.47 5.04 2.36
C PRO A 29 23.95 4.65 3.74
N ALA A 30 24.45 5.32 4.78
CA ALA A 30 23.98 5.06 6.14
C ALA A 30 22.57 5.61 6.30
N LEU A 31 21.62 4.78 6.71
CA LEU A 31 20.21 5.11 6.91
C LEU A 31 19.75 4.71 8.32
N THR A 32 18.71 5.34 8.85
CA THR A 32 18.04 4.81 10.04
C THR A 32 17.25 3.54 9.69
N PRO A 33 16.86 2.71 10.68
CA PRO A 33 15.98 1.57 10.42
C PRO A 33 14.68 1.96 9.71
N ALA A 34 14.03 3.05 10.15
CA ALA A 34 12.81 3.56 9.51
C ALA A 34 13.03 3.99 8.05
N GLU A 35 14.12 4.71 7.77
CA GLU A 35 14.49 5.10 6.40
C GLU A 35 14.74 3.88 5.52
N THR A 36 15.40 2.84 6.06
CA THR A 36 15.72 1.60 5.34
C THR A 36 14.47 0.80 4.98
N LEU A 37 13.50 0.68 5.90
CA LEU A 37 12.22 0.01 5.64
C LEU A 37 11.46 0.70 4.51
N ILE A 38 11.32 2.03 4.59
CA ILE A 38 10.61 2.82 3.58
C ILE A 38 11.31 2.70 2.22
N ALA A 39 12.63 2.92 2.18
CA ALA A 39 13.39 2.87 0.93
C ALA A 39 13.21 1.55 0.19
N PHE A 40 13.32 0.41 0.88
CA PHE A 40 13.13 -0.90 0.25
C PHE A 40 11.68 -1.18 -0.18
N SER A 41 10.70 -0.75 0.63
CA SER A 41 9.28 -0.92 0.31
C SER A 41 8.85 -0.15 -0.95
N GLU A 42 9.57 0.91 -1.30
CA GLU A 42 9.26 1.82 -2.42
C GLU A 42 10.16 1.60 -3.65
N LEU A 43 11.03 0.58 -3.65
CA LEU A 43 11.83 0.22 -4.82
C LEU A 43 10.94 -0.19 -5.99
N ASP A 44 11.24 0.34 -7.17
CA ASP A 44 10.53 0.03 -8.41
C ASP A 44 11.16 -1.17 -9.12
N TYR A 45 10.62 -2.35 -8.86
CA TYR A 45 10.96 -3.57 -9.60
C TYR A 45 10.05 -3.81 -10.82
N ALA A 46 9.30 -2.84 -11.34
CA ALA A 46 8.35 -3.12 -12.43
C ALA A 46 9.02 -3.76 -13.66
N GLY A 47 10.18 -3.24 -14.09
CA GLY A 47 10.96 -3.78 -15.19
C GLY A 47 11.50 -5.18 -14.88
N TYR A 48 12.19 -5.33 -13.76
CA TYR A 48 12.75 -6.61 -13.29
C TYR A 48 11.67 -7.69 -13.12
N ARG A 49 10.53 -7.35 -12.49
CA ARG A 49 9.37 -8.23 -12.31
C ARG A 49 8.82 -8.72 -13.64
N LYS A 50 8.77 -7.86 -14.67
CA LYS A 50 8.33 -8.26 -16.01
C LYS A 50 9.27 -9.30 -16.62
N ALA A 51 10.59 -9.11 -16.47
CA ALA A 51 11.58 -10.05 -16.96
C ALA A 51 11.52 -11.40 -16.23
N VAL A 52 11.44 -11.39 -14.89
CA VAL A 52 11.31 -12.63 -14.09
C VAL A 52 9.99 -13.35 -14.37
N ARG A 53 8.89 -12.61 -14.63
CA ARG A 53 7.62 -13.20 -15.06
C ARG A 53 7.75 -13.89 -16.41
N TRP A 54 8.47 -13.30 -17.36
CA TRP A 54 8.75 -13.93 -18.65
C TRP A 54 9.56 -15.22 -18.46
N LEU A 55 10.63 -15.19 -17.65
CA LEU A 55 11.40 -16.40 -17.32
C LEU A 55 10.51 -17.52 -16.76
N ARG A 56 9.54 -17.19 -15.89
CA ARG A 56 8.63 -18.16 -15.29
C ARG A 56 7.59 -18.72 -16.24
N ASN A 57 6.97 -17.87 -17.05
CA ASN A 57 5.74 -18.20 -17.76
C ASN A 57 5.95 -18.53 -19.25
N GLU A 58 7.00 -17.96 -19.87
CA GLU A 58 7.17 -17.94 -21.33
C GLU A 58 8.47 -18.61 -21.79
N HIS A 59 9.42 -18.85 -20.89
CA HIS A 59 10.71 -19.43 -21.28
C HIS A 59 10.57 -20.92 -21.66
N PRO A 60 11.17 -21.38 -22.77
CA PRO A 60 11.05 -22.76 -23.27
C PRO A 60 11.39 -23.86 -22.25
N LEU A 61 12.30 -23.59 -21.31
CA LEU A 61 12.66 -24.51 -20.22
C LEU A 61 11.44 -25.06 -19.45
N PHE A 62 10.39 -24.25 -19.28
CA PHE A 62 9.18 -24.63 -18.54
C PHE A 62 8.01 -25.04 -19.44
N GLU A 63 8.21 -25.14 -20.75
CA GLU A 63 7.19 -25.70 -21.65
C GLU A 63 6.93 -27.18 -21.32
N GLU A 64 5.65 -27.57 -21.34
CA GLU A 64 5.26 -28.96 -21.11
C GLU A 64 5.72 -29.86 -22.28
N ARG A 65 6.79 -30.61 -22.05
CA ARG A 65 7.34 -31.59 -23.01
C ARG A 65 7.95 -32.79 -22.30
N ILE A 66 8.11 -33.90 -23.03
CA ILE A 66 8.63 -35.16 -22.51
C ILE A 66 10.13 -35.06 -22.21
N ASP A 67 10.88 -34.47 -23.14
CA ASP A 67 12.34 -34.34 -23.03
C ASP A 67 12.72 -32.86 -22.97
N ILE A 68 13.46 -32.47 -21.92
CA ILE A 68 14.01 -31.13 -21.76
C ILE A 68 15.44 -31.16 -22.31
N PRO A 69 15.76 -30.41 -23.38
CA PRO A 69 17.12 -30.31 -23.88
C PRO A 69 18.00 -29.47 -22.93
N VAL A 70 19.28 -29.85 -22.81
CA VAL A 70 20.26 -29.14 -21.98
C VAL A 70 20.43 -27.67 -22.40
N SER A 71 20.30 -27.39 -23.71
CA SER A 71 20.37 -26.03 -24.27
C SER A 71 19.38 -25.07 -23.64
N ASP A 72 18.21 -25.55 -23.23
CA ASP A 72 17.18 -24.70 -22.65
C ASP A 72 17.51 -24.31 -21.20
N LEU A 73 18.26 -25.15 -20.48
CA LEU A 73 18.80 -24.75 -19.18
C LEU A 73 19.97 -23.77 -19.34
N GLU A 74 20.84 -24.01 -20.33
CA GLU A 74 21.96 -23.10 -20.63
C GLU A 74 21.47 -21.70 -21.03
N ASP A 75 20.45 -21.64 -21.88
CA ASP A 75 19.79 -20.40 -22.29
C ASP A 75 19.11 -19.71 -21.08
N PHE A 76 18.37 -20.47 -20.27
CA PHE A 76 17.74 -19.95 -19.06
C PHE A 76 18.74 -19.35 -18.06
N ALA A 77 19.87 -20.03 -17.86
CA ALA A 77 20.95 -19.56 -17.02
C ALA A 77 21.59 -18.28 -17.58
N ALA A 78 21.79 -18.21 -18.90
CA ALA A 78 22.33 -17.01 -19.56
C ALA A 78 21.38 -15.81 -19.39
N GLU A 79 20.08 -15.99 -19.62
CA GLU A 79 19.07 -14.95 -19.41
C GLU A 79 19.02 -14.50 -17.94
N ALA A 80 19.07 -15.43 -16.98
CA ALA A 80 19.12 -15.10 -15.55
C ALA A 80 20.38 -14.28 -15.19
N ILE A 81 21.55 -14.64 -15.73
CA ILE A 81 22.80 -13.89 -15.53
C ILE A 81 22.67 -12.46 -16.08
N LEU A 82 22.07 -12.30 -17.27
CA LEU A 82 21.90 -11.00 -17.91
C LEU A 82 21.00 -10.03 -17.13
N LEU A 83 20.11 -10.54 -16.27
CA LEU A 83 19.27 -9.71 -15.40
C LEU A 83 19.98 -9.19 -14.14
N THR A 84 21.13 -9.78 -13.76
CA THR A 84 21.81 -9.40 -12.50
C THR A 84 22.37 -7.97 -12.49
N PRO A 85 22.91 -7.40 -13.59
CA PRO A 85 23.37 -6.01 -13.62
C PRO A 85 22.22 -5.02 -13.46
N ASP A 86 21.09 -5.24 -14.14
CA ASP A 86 19.88 -4.40 -14.01
C ASP A 86 19.37 -4.41 -12.56
N LEU A 87 19.37 -5.59 -11.92
CA LEU A 87 19.01 -5.69 -10.51
C LEU A 87 19.98 -4.92 -9.61
N CYS A 88 21.29 -4.98 -9.87
CA CYS A 88 22.30 -4.21 -9.13
C CYS A 88 22.11 -2.69 -9.29
N GLU A 89 21.63 -2.22 -10.43
CA GLU A 89 21.32 -0.80 -10.65
C GLU A 89 20.07 -0.36 -9.87
N ILE A 90 19.03 -1.20 -9.83
CA ILE A 90 17.77 -0.92 -9.13
C ILE A 90 17.96 -1.01 -7.60
N ASP A 91 18.56 -2.10 -7.14
CA ASP A 91 18.81 -2.40 -5.73
C ASP A 91 20.17 -3.11 -5.59
N PRO A 92 21.24 -2.36 -5.30
CA PRO A 92 22.59 -2.92 -5.15
C PRO A 92 22.69 -4.03 -4.11
N VAL A 93 21.86 -3.97 -3.05
CA VAL A 93 21.89 -4.98 -1.97
C VAL A 93 21.28 -6.29 -2.45
N SER A 94 20.10 -6.23 -3.08
CA SER A 94 19.46 -7.42 -3.65
C SER A 94 20.26 -7.98 -4.82
N GLY A 95 20.81 -7.11 -5.68
CA GLY A 95 21.68 -7.52 -6.78
C GLY A 95 22.91 -8.28 -6.32
N PHE A 96 23.57 -7.80 -5.25
CA PHE A 96 24.70 -8.50 -4.65
C PHE A 96 24.33 -9.89 -4.11
N VAL A 97 23.26 -9.99 -3.32
CA VAL A 97 22.83 -11.27 -2.73
C VAL A 97 22.39 -12.26 -3.82
N VAL A 98 21.57 -11.82 -4.78
CA VAL A 98 21.10 -12.66 -5.89
C VAL A 98 22.26 -13.13 -6.74
N THR A 99 23.23 -12.27 -7.07
CA THR A 99 24.39 -12.65 -7.88
C THR A 99 25.22 -13.74 -7.20
N ASP A 100 25.46 -13.62 -5.90
CA ASP A 100 26.22 -14.62 -5.13
C ASP A 100 25.46 -15.96 -5.01
N ILE A 101 24.16 -15.93 -4.73
CA ILE A 101 23.35 -17.15 -4.64
C ILE A 101 23.22 -17.80 -6.02
N LEU A 102 23.02 -17.01 -7.09
CA LEU A 102 22.93 -17.50 -8.46
C LEU A 102 24.24 -18.18 -8.87
N HIS A 103 25.39 -17.56 -8.59
CA HIS A 103 26.69 -18.15 -8.88
C HIS A 103 26.87 -19.53 -8.24
N ARG A 104 26.44 -19.68 -6.98
CA ARG A 104 26.45 -20.98 -6.28
C ARG A 104 25.44 -21.96 -6.85
N THR A 105 24.25 -21.49 -7.24
CA THR A 105 23.19 -22.32 -7.83
C THR A 105 23.62 -22.91 -9.17
N LEU A 106 24.33 -22.12 -9.99
CA LEU A 106 24.87 -22.55 -11.28
C LEU A 106 26.01 -23.58 -11.17
N GLN A 107 26.57 -23.79 -9.97
CA GLN A 107 27.60 -24.81 -9.72
C GLN A 107 27.01 -26.16 -9.32
N ALA A 108 25.68 -26.31 -9.32
CA ALA A 108 25.03 -27.59 -9.03
C ALA A 108 25.49 -28.67 -10.03
N GLU A 109 25.99 -29.79 -9.51
CA GLU A 109 26.36 -30.95 -10.32
C GLU A 109 25.11 -31.74 -10.72
N ASP A 110 25.11 -32.26 -11.95
CA ASP A 110 24.05 -33.14 -12.46
C ASP A 110 23.97 -34.40 -11.59
N ASP A 111 22.80 -34.59 -10.95
CA ASP A 111 22.53 -35.72 -10.06
C ASP A 111 22.14 -37.01 -10.81
N GLY A 112 22.12 -36.96 -12.15
CA GLY A 112 21.77 -38.05 -13.05
C GLY A 112 20.28 -38.34 -13.13
N THR A 113 19.43 -37.50 -12.50
CA THR A 113 17.98 -37.66 -12.57
C THR A 113 17.42 -37.03 -13.84
N ALA A 114 16.34 -37.61 -14.36
CA ALA A 114 15.62 -37.04 -15.50
C ALA A 114 15.01 -35.65 -15.19
N MET A 115 14.90 -35.28 -13.91
CA MET A 115 14.32 -34.02 -13.46
C MET A 115 15.37 -32.93 -13.22
N PHE A 116 16.68 -33.26 -13.28
CA PHE A 116 17.77 -32.35 -12.94
C PHE A 116 17.61 -30.98 -13.62
N LEU A 117 17.38 -30.96 -14.94
CA LEU A 117 17.28 -29.71 -15.71
C LEU A 117 16.12 -28.83 -15.24
N LEU A 118 14.96 -29.43 -14.97
CA LEU A 118 13.80 -28.69 -14.49
C LEU A 118 14.03 -28.18 -13.07
N VAL A 119 14.61 -29.01 -12.19
CA VAL A 119 14.90 -28.64 -10.80
C VAL A 119 15.94 -27.51 -10.75
N ALA A 120 17.02 -27.61 -11.53
CA ALA A 120 18.03 -26.57 -11.66
C ALA A 120 17.42 -25.25 -12.16
N GLY A 121 16.58 -25.31 -13.20
CA GLY A 121 15.82 -24.15 -13.68
C GLY A 121 14.92 -23.53 -12.62
N GLN A 122 14.20 -24.36 -11.85
CA GLN A 122 13.35 -23.88 -10.76
C GLN A 122 14.15 -23.23 -9.63
N GLU A 123 15.33 -23.75 -9.27
CA GLU A 123 16.18 -23.11 -8.27
C GLU A 123 16.73 -21.78 -8.77
N ILE A 124 17.20 -21.68 -10.02
CA ILE A 124 17.60 -20.42 -10.64
C ILE A 124 16.44 -19.42 -10.60
N LEU A 125 15.23 -19.83 -11.00
CA LEU A 125 14.05 -18.97 -10.96
C LEU A 125 13.74 -18.47 -9.53
N ARG A 126 13.82 -19.36 -8.52
CA ARG A 126 13.57 -19.00 -7.11
C ARG A 126 14.55 -17.95 -6.59
N VAL A 127 15.80 -18.00 -7.05
CA VAL A 127 16.84 -17.01 -6.75
C VAL A 127 16.48 -15.67 -7.39
N MET A 128 16.11 -15.67 -8.67
CA MET A 128 15.69 -14.44 -9.36
C MET A 128 14.41 -13.84 -8.77
N GLU A 129 13.50 -14.65 -8.25
CA GLU A 129 12.28 -14.19 -7.57
C GLU A 129 12.51 -13.70 -6.12
N GLU A 130 13.68 -13.94 -5.52
CA GLU A 130 13.93 -13.63 -4.10
C GLU A 130 13.67 -12.16 -3.73
N PRO A 131 14.18 -11.15 -4.47
CA PRO A 131 13.96 -9.74 -4.11
C PRO A 131 12.48 -9.36 -4.14
N LEU A 132 11.74 -9.88 -5.13
CA LEU A 132 10.31 -9.63 -5.31
C LEU A 132 9.51 -10.23 -4.16
N ARG A 133 9.81 -11.48 -3.78
CA ARG A 133 9.17 -12.16 -2.65
C ARG A 133 9.44 -11.42 -1.34
N VAL A 134 10.69 -11.06 -1.07
CA VAL A 134 11.06 -10.35 0.16
C VAL A 134 10.44 -8.96 0.22
N GLN A 135 10.35 -8.24 -0.90
CA GLN A 135 9.62 -6.97 -0.95
C GLN A 135 8.14 -7.15 -0.63
N ASN A 136 7.49 -8.13 -1.25
CA ASN A 136 6.08 -8.43 -1.00
C ASN A 136 5.82 -8.80 0.47
N TYR A 137 6.64 -9.66 1.05
CA TYR A 137 6.54 -10.04 2.46
C TYR A 137 6.69 -8.84 3.38
N LEU A 138 7.68 -7.97 3.10
CA LEU A 138 7.85 -6.76 3.88
C LEU A 138 6.64 -5.83 3.73
N GLN A 139 6.11 -5.65 2.53
CA GLN A 139 4.93 -4.81 2.31
C GLN A 139 3.71 -5.30 3.09
N ASN A 140 3.45 -6.61 3.13
CA ASN A 140 2.38 -7.22 3.93
C ASN A 140 2.60 -7.02 5.43
N ILE A 141 3.85 -7.19 5.91
CA ILE A 141 4.23 -6.93 7.31
C ILE A 141 4.03 -5.45 7.65
N MET A 142 4.51 -4.55 6.80
CA MET A 142 4.38 -3.10 7.00
C MET A 142 2.92 -2.65 6.97
N GLU A 143 2.07 -3.27 6.14
CA GLU A 143 0.64 -2.96 6.09
C GLU A 143 -0.01 -3.25 7.44
N VAL A 144 0.11 -4.46 7.97
CA VAL A 144 -0.51 -4.78 9.28
C VAL A 144 0.11 -4.01 10.45
N THR A 145 1.37 -3.59 10.32
CA THR A 145 2.12 -2.92 11.39
C THR A 145 1.85 -1.41 11.44
N PHE A 146 1.72 -0.77 10.28
CA PHE A 146 1.76 0.70 10.15
C PHE A 146 0.50 1.31 9.55
N ASP A 147 -0.41 0.51 9.01
CA ASP A 147 -1.67 1.00 8.47
C ASP A 147 -2.62 1.48 9.59
N GLY A 148 -3.23 2.65 9.39
CA GLY A 148 -4.10 3.27 10.40
C GLY A 148 -3.43 3.67 11.72
N THR A 149 -2.11 3.47 11.89
CA THR A 149 -1.41 3.68 13.18
C THR A 149 -0.93 5.12 13.40
N ALA A 150 -1.62 6.11 12.84
CA ALA A 150 -1.16 7.50 12.90
C ALA A 150 -1.09 7.99 14.36
N GLY A 151 0.14 8.16 14.87
CA GLY A 151 0.39 8.62 16.24
C GLY A 151 0.84 7.52 17.21
N LEU A 152 0.75 6.24 16.84
CA LEU A 152 1.27 5.14 17.65
C LEU A 152 2.80 5.16 17.71
N THR A 153 3.35 4.77 18.84
CA THR A 153 4.78 4.56 19.08
C THR A 153 5.28 3.26 18.42
N PRO A 154 6.60 3.09 18.22
CA PRO A 154 7.16 1.83 17.71
C PRO A 154 6.76 0.62 18.56
N ALA A 155 6.71 0.76 19.89
CA ALA A 155 6.25 -0.30 20.79
C ALA A 155 4.77 -0.68 20.56
N GLU A 156 3.88 0.29 20.40
CA GLU A 156 2.47 0.02 20.08
C GLU A 156 2.30 -0.63 18.69
N GLN A 157 3.11 -0.21 17.72
CA GLN A 157 3.13 -0.82 16.39
C GLN A 157 3.67 -2.26 16.42
N TYR A 158 4.63 -2.55 17.29
CA TYR A 158 5.10 -3.92 17.52
C TYR A 158 3.98 -4.82 18.06
N GLU A 159 3.12 -4.30 18.94
CA GLU A 159 1.97 -5.07 19.44
C GLU A 159 0.94 -5.35 18.33
N ASN A 160 0.74 -4.45 17.36
CA ASN A 160 -0.09 -4.73 16.17
C ASN A 160 0.51 -5.86 15.32
N LEU A 161 1.83 -5.82 15.07
CA LEU A 161 2.54 -6.89 14.38
C LEU A 161 2.39 -8.21 15.13
N ARG A 162 2.56 -8.20 16.46
CA ARG A 162 2.47 -9.38 17.32
C ARG A 162 1.06 -9.98 17.34
N ALA A 163 0.03 -9.13 17.33
CA ALA A 163 -1.35 -9.58 17.28
C ALA A 163 -1.70 -10.30 15.97
N THR A 164 -1.08 -9.90 14.85
CA THR A 164 -1.37 -10.45 13.53
C THR A 164 -0.41 -11.57 13.13
N TYR A 165 0.90 -11.35 13.26
CA TYR A 165 1.96 -12.28 12.90
C TYR A 165 2.89 -12.57 14.09
N ALA A 166 2.39 -13.36 15.04
CA ALA A 166 3.13 -13.69 16.27
C ALA A 166 4.52 -14.31 16.01
N ASP A 167 4.68 -15.12 14.97
CA ASP A 167 5.97 -15.72 14.62
C ASP A 167 6.96 -14.71 14.03
N ILE A 168 6.48 -13.76 13.22
CA ILE A 168 7.31 -12.67 12.69
C ILE A 168 7.73 -11.72 13.82
N ALA A 169 6.80 -11.35 14.70
CA ALA A 169 7.11 -10.55 15.89
C ALA A 169 8.18 -11.23 16.76
N ARG A 170 8.09 -12.56 16.94
CA ARG A 170 9.09 -13.34 17.69
C ARG A 170 10.49 -13.26 17.06
N ILE A 171 10.59 -13.17 15.73
CA ILE A 171 11.86 -13.04 15.02
C ILE A 171 12.40 -11.61 15.14
N CYS A 172 11.53 -10.61 15.03
CA CYS A 172 11.89 -9.19 15.06
C CYS A 172 11.83 -8.57 16.47
N ASP A 173 11.87 -9.39 17.52
CA ASP A 173 11.72 -8.95 18.90
C ASP A 173 12.94 -8.11 19.31
N PRO A 174 12.78 -6.82 19.64
CA PRO A 174 13.90 -5.97 20.03
C PRO A 174 14.64 -6.49 21.27
N ALA A 175 13.96 -7.25 22.16
CA ALA A 175 14.59 -7.85 23.34
C ALA A 175 15.58 -8.96 23.00
N LYS A 176 15.54 -9.51 21.78
CA LYS A 176 16.46 -10.55 21.30
C LYS A 176 17.66 -10.02 20.53
N LEU A 177 17.74 -8.71 20.34
CA LEU A 177 18.90 -8.11 19.70
C LEU A 177 20.15 -8.41 20.56
N PRO A 178 21.23 -8.93 19.95
CA PRO A 178 22.43 -9.26 20.69
C PRO A 178 23.03 -7.99 21.31
N GLN A 179 23.42 -8.10 22.58
CA GLN A 179 24.15 -7.05 23.28
C GLN A 179 25.60 -7.03 22.79
N LEU A 180 25.82 -6.43 21.63
CA LEU A 180 27.13 -6.24 21.01
C LEU A 180 27.79 -4.95 21.52
N GLU A 181 29.13 -4.94 21.60
CA GLU A 181 29.88 -3.72 21.82
C GLU A 181 29.64 -2.72 20.67
N LYS A 182 29.54 -1.44 21.01
CA LYS A 182 29.33 -0.39 20.01
C LYS A 182 30.65 -0.06 19.29
N PRO A 183 30.64 0.11 17.95
CA PRO A 183 29.49 0.02 17.04
C PRO A 183 29.06 -1.42 16.75
N ARG A 184 27.75 -1.69 16.78
CA ARG A 184 27.20 -3.03 16.52
C ARG A 184 27.40 -3.41 15.05
N SER A 185 27.84 -4.65 14.80
CA SER A 185 27.96 -5.22 13.46
C SER A 185 27.30 -6.59 13.40
N PHE A 186 26.44 -6.79 12.42
CA PHE A 186 25.66 -8.01 12.24
C PHE A 186 26.02 -8.65 10.90
N GLN A 187 26.49 -9.89 10.92
CA GLN A 187 26.64 -10.69 9.71
C GLN A 187 25.28 -11.29 9.33
N LEU A 188 24.94 -11.24 8.05
CA LEU A 188 23.64 -11.62 7.52
C LEU A 188 23.81 -12.68 6.42
N ARG A 189 22.83 -13.57 6.28
CA ARG A 189 22.86 -14.69 5.34
C ARG A 189 21.82 -14.59 4.23
N SER A 190 20.83 -13.72 4.37
CA SER A 190 19.75 -13.55 3.39
C SER A 190 19.15 -12.15 3.42
N LEU A 191 18.42 -11.80 2.36
CA LEU A 191 17.64 -10.57 2.30
C LEU A 191 16.55 -10.55 3.37
N MET A 192 15.89 -11.69 3.63
CA MET A 192 14.85 -11.78 4.65
C MET A 192 15.42 -11.50 6.06
N GLU A 193 16.56 -12.08 6.40
CA GLU A 193 17.23 -11.84 7.68
C GLU A 193 17.59 -10.36 7.86
N LEU A 194 18.10 -9.72 6.80
CA LEU A 194 18.35 -8.27 6.80
C LEU A 194 17.06 -7.49 7.12
N ARG A 195 15.93 -7.82 6.46
CA ARG A 195 14.66 -7.10 6.68
C ARG A 195 14.12 -7.32 8.10
N MET A 196 14.21 -8.53 8.63
CA MET A 196 13.77 -8.83 10.00
C MET A 196 14.63 -8.12 11.04
N LEU A 197 15.95 -8.06 10.83
CA LEU A 197 16.86 -7.31 11.71
C LEU A 197 16.56 -5.81 11.68
N VAL A 198 16.32 -5.24 10.49
CA VAL A 198 15.96 -3.82 10.36
C VAL A 198 14.63 -3.52 11.07
N LEU A 199 13.64 -4.42 11.01
CA LEU A 199 12.41 -4.30 11.80
C LEU A 199 12.68 -4.33 13.32
N ALA A 200 13.51 -5.26 13.80
CA ALA A 200 13.88 -5.31 15.21
C ALA A 200 14.58 -4.02 15.68
N LEU A 201 15.51 -3.50 14.89
CA LEU A 201 16.17 -2.22 15.16
C LEU A 201 15.21 -1.03 15.10
N TYR A 202 14.16 -1.10 14.28
CA TYR A 202 13.09 -0.11 14.25
C TYR A 202 12.25 -0.13 15.53
N PHE A 203 11.96 -1.31 16.08
CA PHE A 203 11.19 -1.44 17.32
C PHE A 203 12.02 -1.17 18.59
N GLU A 204 13.35 -1.27 18.52
CA GLU A 204 14.26 -0.93 19.64
C GLU A 204 14.30 0.58 19.94
N GLN A 205 14.04 1.41 18.92
CA GLN A 205 14.17 2.86 19.02
C GLN A 205 12.83 3.58 19.22
N ASP A 206 12.86 4.77 19.83
CA ASP A 206 11.68 5.63 20.07
C ASP A 206 11.73 6.99 19.35
N ASN A 207 12.73 7.21 18.50
CA ASN A 207 13.03 8.49 17.87
C ASN A 207 12.20 8.76 16.60
N GLN A 208 11.99 7.72 15.80
CA GLN A 208 11.30 7.78 14.52
C GLN A 208 10.11 6.83 14.51
N ARG A 209 9.09 7.21 13.75
CA ARG A 209 7.89 6.40 13.52
C ARG A 209 7.66 6.28 12.03
N VAL A 210 7.18 5.13 11.58
CA VAL A 210 6.70 4.94 10.22
C VAL A 210 5.18 5.06 10.25
N CYS A 211 4.64 5.83 9.31
CA CYS A 211 3.20 5.96 9.09
C CYS A 211 2.88 5.71 7.62
N ARG A 212 1.71 5.12 7.34
CA ARG A 212 1.16 5.05 5.98
C ARG A 212 0.39 6.33 5.68
N CYS A 213 0.53 6.87 4.46
CA CYS A 213 -0.20 8.05 4.02
C CYS A 213 -1.60 7.68 3.53
N ASP A 214 -2.66 8.23 4.11
CA ASP A 214 -4.04 7.90 3.70
C ASP A 214 -4.35 8.33 2.26
N TYR A 215 -3.62 9.32 1.74
CA TYR A 215 -3.83 9.80 0.36
C TYR A 215 -3.15 8.91 -0.68
N CYS A 216 -1.85 8.66 -0.56
CA CYS A 216 -1.07 7.96 -1.59
C CYS A 216 -0.62 6.55 -1.20
N TRP A 217 -0.95 6.11 0.01
CA TRP A 217 -0.56 4.81 0.59
C TRP A 217 0.93 4.53 0.75
N GLY A 218 1.79 5.46 0.36
CA GLY A 218 3.22 5.38 0.64
C GLY A 218 3.56 5.61 2.11
N TYR A 219 4.66 5.02 2.55
CA TYR A 219 5.14 5.14 3.92
C TYR A 219 6.01 6.40 4.10
N PHE A 220 5.97 7.00 5.29
CA PHE A 220 6.77 8.18 5.60
C PHE A 220 7.10 8.30 7.09
N ILE A 221 8.12 9.09 7.40
CA ILE A 221 8.49 9.45 8.78
C ILE A 221 7.88 10.82 9.11
N PRO A 222 7.01 10.94 10.13
CA PRO A 222 6.43 12.22 10.50
C PRO A 222 7.48 13.13 11.15
N LYS A 223 7.50 14.40 10.76
CA LYS A 223 8.43 15.42 11.28
C LYS A 223 8.19 15.80 12.75
N THR A 224 7.03 15.44 13.31
CA THR A 224 6.64 15.84 14.66
C THR A 224 6.04 14.67 15.42
N LYS A 225 5.99 14.80 16.75
CA LYS A 225 5.35 13.80 17.62
C LYS A 225 3.83 13.72 17.46
N LYS A 226 3.17 14.70 16.81
CA LYS A 226 1.72 14.68 16.57
C LYS A 226 1.32 13.62 15.55
N ALA A 227 0.15 13.03 15.74
CA ALA A 227 -0.47 12.15 14.75
C ALA A 227 -0.56 12.87 13.39
N THR A 228 0.08 12.28 12.38
CA THR A 228 0.17 12.84 11.03
C THR A 228 -0.31 11.79 10.05
N ARG A 229 -1.38 12.07 9.30
CA ARG A 229 -2.04 11.13 8.38
C ARG A 229 -1.57 11.22 6.93
N TYR A 230 -0.85 12.30 6.58
CA TYR A 230 -0.45 12.58 5.20
C TYR A 230 1.03 12.94 5.10
N CYS A 231 1.71 12.41 4.08
CA CYS A 231 3.09 12.72 3.77
C CYS A 231 3.25 14.08 3.08
N ASP A 232 4.50 14.52 2.90
CA ASP A 232 4.85 15.79 2.25
C ASP A 232 5.12 15.66 0.73
N ARG A 233 4.91 14.48 0.13
CA ARG A 233 5.14 14.28 -1.32
C ARG A 233 4.25 15.20 -2.14
N VAL A 234 4.81 15.78 -3.20
CA VAL A 234 4.13 16.71 -4.10
C VAL A 234 3.89 16.03 -5.45
N THR A 235 2.67 16.13 -5.96
CA THR A 235 2.28 15.66 -7.29
C THR A 235 1.44 16.78 -7.94
N ASP A 236 1.80 17.17 -9.17
CA ASP A 236 1.19 18.28 -9.91
C ASP A 236 1.09 19.59 -9.11
N GLY A 237 2.15 19.93 -8.37
CA GLY A 237 2.23 21.17 -7.59
C GLY A 237 1.43 21.18 -6.28
N GLN A 238 0.75 20.10 -5.90
CA GLN A 238 0.04 19.98 -4.62
C GLN A 238 0.61 18.85 -3.76
N SER A 239 0.71 19.07 -2.45
CA SER A 239 1.17 18.02 -1.52
C SER A 239 0.05 17.05 -1.14
N CYS A 240 0.44 15.84 -0.73
CA CYS A 240 -0.51 14.85 -0.18
C CYS A 240 -1.29 15.40 1.02
N LYS A 241 -0.69 16.29 1.83
CA LYS A 241 -1.40 17.01 2.91
C LYS A 241 -2.53 17.91 2.39
N GLN A 242 -2.31 18.62 1.29
CA GLN A 242 -3.33 19.50 0.70
C GLN A 242 -4.44 18.68 0.04
N ARG A 243 -4.06 17.74 -0.85
CA ARG A 243 -5.02 16.89 -1.57
C ARG A 243 -5.78 15.95 -0.64
N GLY A 244 -5.06 15.22 0.21
CA GLY A 244 -5.63 14.28 1.16
C GLY A 244 -6.61 14.94 2.12
N ALA A 245 -6.28 16.11 2.68
CA ALA A 245 -7.20 16.82 3.57
C ALA A 245 -8.50 17.28 2.87
N ASN A 246 -8.42 17.67 1.59
CA ASN A 246 -9.60 18.05 0.80
C ASN A 246 -10.46 16.83 0.44
N LEU A 247 -9.82 15.75 -0.01
CA LEU A 247 -10.50 14.52 -0.38
C LEU A 247 -11.11 13.82 0.83
N ALA A 248 -10.45 13.77 1.98
CA ALA A 248 -11.03 13.19 3.19
C ALA A 248 -12.30 13.93 3.66
N ARG A 249 -12.38 15.26 3.43
CA ARG A 249 -13.62 16.02 3.68
C ARG A 249 -14.71 15.64 2.70
N LEU A 250 -14.36 15.43 1.43
CA LEU A 250 -15.29 14.98 0.39
C LEU A 250 -15.76 13.55 0.68
N ASP A 251 -14.85 12.67 1.09
CA ASP A 251 -15.10 11.27 1.40
C ASP A 251 -16.08 11.12 2.56
N LYS A 252 -15.80 11.81 3.67
CA LYS A 252 -16.73 11.90 4.80
C LYS A 252 -18.06 12.56 4.42
N THR A 253 -18.06 13.45 3.42
CA THR A 253 -19.29 14.07 2.90
C THR A 253 -20.07 13.13 1.97
N SER A 254 -19.42 12.19 1.27
CA SER A 254 -20.07 11.21 0.40
C SER A 254 -20.49 9.94 1.11
N GLU A 255 -19.85 9.61 2.23
CA GLU A 255 -20.22 8.52 3.13
C GLU A 255 -21.38 8.89 4.06
N ASP A 256 -21.70 10.18 4.16
CA ASP A 256 -22.81 10.70 4.97
C ASP A 256 -23.93 11.23 4.07
N GLU A 257 -25.01 10.46 3.97
CA GLU A 257 -26.15 10.79 3.11
C GLU A 257 -26.78 12.15 3.48
N ALA A 258 -26.76 12.52 4.77
CA ALA A 258 -27.26 13.81 5.23
C ALA A 258 -26.37 14.96 4.73
N LEU A 259 -25.05 14.79 4.72
CA LEU A 259 -24.13 15.79 4.15
C LEU A 259 -24.24 15.90 2.62
N LEU A 260 -24.53 14.79 1.91
CA LEU A 260 -24.85 14.82 0.48
C LEU A 260 -26.15 15.59 0.20
N VAL A 261 -27.20 15.34 0.97
CA VAL A 261 -28.48 16.06 0.87
C VAL A 261 -28.27 17.55 1.16
N CYS A 262 -27.49 17.91 2.19
CA CYS A 262 -27.12 19.29 2.49
C CYS A 262 -26.43 19.98 1.30
N LYS A 263 -25.47 19.31 0.65
CA LYS A 263 -24.81 19.83 -0.56
C LYS A 263 -25.82 20.07 -1.69
N LYS A 264 -26.71 19.11 -1.97
CA LYS A 264 -27.77 19.26 -2.99
C LYS A 264 -28.70 20.44 -2.69
N LEU A 265 -29.10 20.62 -1.43
CA LEU A 265 -29.94 21.75 -1.01
C LEU A 265 -29.21 23.09 -1.22
N ARG A 266 -27.92 23.17 -0.89
CA ARG A 266 -27.11 24.37 -1.14
C ARG A 266 -27.04 24.73 -2.61
N ASP A 267 -26.76 23.75 -3.47
CA ASP A 267 -26.66 23.98 -4.92
C ASP A 267 -28.03 24.43 -5.50
N ARG A 268 -29.14 23.92 -4.96
CA ARG A 268 -30.51 24.38 -5.29
C ARG A 268 -30.78 25.81 -4.81
N MET A 269 -30.44 26.14 -3.57
CA MET A 269 -30.58 27.48 -2.99
C MET A 269 -29.79 28.51 -3.79
N TYR A 270 -28.55 28.20 -4.13
CA TYR A 270 -27.71 29.08 -4.95
C TYR A 270 -28.29 29.25 -6.37
N SER A 271 -28.81 28.17 -6.97
CA SER A 271 -29.49 28.24 -8.27
C SER A 271 -30.80 29.04 -8.22
N ARG A 272 -31.46 29.16 -7.05
CA ARG A 272 -32.63 30.03 -6.86
C ARG A 272 -32.22 31.49 -6.77
N LEU A 273 -31.18 31.79 -6.00
CA LEU A 273 -30.59 33.12 -5.90
C LEU A 273 -30.23 33.65 -7.30
N LEU A 274 -29.50 32.87 -8.09
CA LEU A 274 -29.14 33.26 -9.46
C LEU A 274 -30.37 33.53 -10.33
N ARG A 275 -31.34 32.60 -10.33
CA ARG A 275 -32.59 32.78 -11.08
C ARG A 275 -33.38 34.03 -10.66
N TRP A 276 -33.37 34.37 -9.38
CA TRP A 276 -34.06 35.53 -8.85
C TRP A 276 -33.37 36.85 -9.23
N ILE A 277 -32.03 36.89 -9.14
CA ILE A 277 -31.21 38.05 -9.51
C ILE A 277 -31.34 38.34 -11.01
N ASP A 278 -31.25 37.30 -11.83
CA ASP A 278 -31.22 37.42 -13.29
C ASP A 278 -32.63 37.64 -13.90
N ALA A 279 -33.70 37.39 -13.14
CA ALA A 279 -35.06 37.59 -13.60
C ALA A 279 -35.46 39.07 -13.66
N ALA A 280 -36.08 39.46 -14.78
CA ALA A 280 -36.69 40.77 -14.95
C ALA A 280 -37.81 41.00 -13.90
N PRO A 281 -38.07 42.25 -13.46
CA PRO A 281 -39.05 42.53 -12.41
C PRO A 281 -40.46 41.97 -12.65
N SER A 282 -40.88 41.84 -13.91
CA SER A 282 -42.16 41.23 -14.31
C SER A 282 -42.23 39.73 -14.01
N ASP A 283 -41.09 39.04 -14.13
CA ASP A 283 -41.00 37.58 -14.12
C ASP A 283 -40.75 37.03 -12.71
N ARG A 284 -40.37 37.90 -11.77
CA ARG A 284 -40.16 37.59 -10.35
C ARG A 284 -41.43 37.14 -9.64
N SER A 285 -42.60 37.55 -10.12
CA SER A 285 -43.89 37.16 -9.53
C SER A 285 -44.15 35.64 -9.54
N ASN A 286 -43.48 34.90 -10.44
CA ASN A 286 -43.61 33.45 -10.58
C ASN A 286 -42.43 32.67 -9.96
N LEU A 287 -41.47 33.34 -9.32
CA LEU A 287 -40.31 32.71 -8.71
C LEU A 287 -40.44 32.70 -7.19
N MET A 288 -39.86 31.70 -6.54
CA MET A 288 -39.63 31.77 -5.09
C MET A 288 -38.62 32.88 -4.82
N HIS A 289 -38.99 33.81 -3.94
CA HIS A 289 -38.14 34.92 -3.51
C HIS A 289 -36.87 34.36 -2.85
N MET A 290 -35.71 34.73 -3.38
CA MET A 290 -34.41 34.30 -2.89
C MET A 290 -33.40 35.40 -3.23
N ASP A 291 -33.29 36.40 -2.37
CA ASP A 291 -32.30 37.46 -2.50
C ASP A 291 -31.00 37.12 -1.74
N TYR A 292 -30.02 38.03 -1.82
CA TYR A 292 -28.72 37.83 -1.15
C TYR A 292 -28.87 37.70 0.36
N GLU A 293 -29.74 38.49 0.99
CA GLU A 293 -29.91 38.48 2.45
C GLU A 293 -30.52 37.16 2.92
N GLN A 294 -31.53 36.66 2.20
CA GLN A 294 -32.15 35.37 2.48
C GLN A 294 -31.21 34.19 2.21
N TYR A 295 -30.42 34.24 1.14
CA TYR A 295 -29.42 33.21 0.85
C TYR A 295 -28.31 33.21 1.90
N ASP A 296 -27.81 34.38 2.32
CA ASP A 296 -26.76 34.49 3.33
C ASP A 296 -27.25 33.99 4.68
N GLN A 297 -28.48 34.35 5.07
CA GLN A 297 -29.09 33.87 6.31
C GLN A 297 -29.29 32.35 6.29
N TRP A 298 -29.75 31.79 5.17
CA TRP A 298 -29.86 30.35 4.99
C TRP A 298 -28.48 29.66 5.01
N SER A 299 -27.49 30.21 4.31
CA SER A 299 -26.13 29.66 4.20
C SER A 299 -25.44 29.63 5.56
N GLU A 300 -25.59 30.68 6.37
CA GLU A 300 -25.02 30.72 7.72
C GLU A 300 -25.72 29.74 8.66
N ASN A 301 -27.05 29.61 8.60
CA ASN A 301 -27.78 28.58 9.34
C ASN A 301 -27.33 27.17 8.92
N ALA A 302 -27.18 26.91 7.61
CA ALA A 302 -26.70 25.64 7.10
C ALA A 302 -25.26 25.34 7.54
N ARG A 303 -24.39 26.36 7.61
CA ARG A 303 -23.02 26.26 8.13
C ARG A 303 -23.01 25.84 9.61
N LEU A 304 -23.80 26.52 10.45
CA LEU A 304 -23.90 26.24 11.88
C LEU A 304 -24.54 24.87 12.17
N ALA A 305 -25.63 24.54 11.48
CA ALA A 305 -26.29 23.24 11.61
C ALA A 305 -25.36 22.09 11.19
N ARG A 306 -24.57 22.28 10.12
CA ARG A 306 -23.55 21.31 9.71
C ARG A 306 -22.46 21.14 10.76
N GLU A 307 -22.02 22.23 11.38
CA GLU A 307 -21.01 22.18 12.44
C GLU A 307 -21.51 21.40 13.66
N GLU A 308 -22.75 21.65 14.10
CA GLU A 308 -23.39 20.91 15.18
C GLU A 308 -23.59 19.42 14.85
N TYR A 309 -24.02 19.11 13.63
CA TYR A 309 -24.19 17.73 13.15
C TYR A 309 -22.86 16.97 13.11
N VAL A 310 -21.81 17.57 12.55
CA VAL A 310 -20.46 16.95 12.49
C VAL A 310 -19.85 16.75 13.88
N GLN A 311 -20.24 17.59 14.86
CA GLN A 311 -19.87 17.43 16.27
C GLN A 311 -20.72 16.38 17.01
N GLY A 312 -21.69 15.76 16.34
CA GLY A 312 -22.59 14.75 16.93
C GLY A 312 -23.68 15.34 17.83
N LYS A 313 -23.92 16.65 17.78
CA LYS A 313 -24.95 17.34 18.59
C LYS A 313 -26.34 17.26 17.97
N LEU A 314 -26.43 16.96 16.68
CA LEU A 314 -27.68 16.74 15.97
C LEU A 314 -27.67 15.34 15.37
N THR A 315 -28.84 14.71 15.32
CA THR A 315 -29.09 13.55 14.45
C THR A 315 -29.16 13.99 12.98
N ALA A 316 -29.05 13.04 12.05
CA ALA A 316 -29.13 13.32 10.62
C ALA A 316 -30.49 13.93 10.23
N GLU A 317 -31.57 13.44 10.83
CA GLU A 317 -32.93 13.94 10.62
C GLU A 317 -33.09 15.38 11.13
N GLU A 318 -32.61 15.67 12.35
CA GLU A 318 -32.64 17.01 12.94
C GLU A 318 -31.80 18.00 12.13
N PHE A 319 -30.63 17.57 11.67
CA PHE A 319 -29.77 18.35 10.79
C PHE A 319 -30.48 18.71 9.49
N LEU A 320 -31.08 17.72 8.79
CA LEU A 320 -31.77 17.97 7.52
C LEU A 320 -33.01 18.86 7.70
N ARG A 321 -33.80 18.66 8.76
CA ARG A 321 -34.93 19.55 9.09
C ARG A 321 -34.49 20.99 9.32
N LYS A 322 -33.33 21.18 9.96
CA LYS A 322 -32.81 22.52 10.30
C LYS A 322 -32.33 23.30 9.07
N ILE A 323 -31.93 22.61 8.00
CA ILE A 323 -31.43 23.25 6.76
C ILE A 323 -32.47 23.30 5.64
N ASP A 324 -33.49 22.45 5.64
CA ASP A 324 -34.57 22.44 4.63
C ASP A 324 -35.66 23.47 4.95
N THR A 325 -35.30 24.77 4.94
CA THR A 325 -36.23 25.87 5.24
C THR A 325 -37.35 26.03 4.21
N THR A 326 -37.21 25.41 3.04
CA THR A 326 -38.19 25.41 1.95
C THR A 326 -39.06 24.16 1.92
N HIS A 327 -38.85 23.21 2.83
CA HIS A 327 -39.60 21.95 2.94
C HIS A 327 -39.68 21.15 1.63
N GLU A 328 -38.54 21.01 0.96
CA GLU A 328 -38.44 20.36 -0.35
C GLU A 328 -38.02 18.89 -0.28
N LEU A 329 -37.56 18.45 0.89
CA LEU A 329 -37.25 17.04 1.11
C LEU A 329 -38.55 16.28 1.39
N THR A 330 -38.77 15.21 0.64
CA THR A 330 -39.92 14.31 0.82
C THR A 330 -39.76 13.36 2.01
N SER A 331 -38.52 13.18 2.48
CA SER A 331 -38.16 12.44 3.70
C SER A 331 -36.92 13.06 4.34
N TYR A 332 -36.84 12.96 5.67
CA TYR A 332 -35.67 13.35 6.47
C TYR A 332 -34.95 12.13 7.06
N GLU A 333 -35.46 10.93 6.80
CA GLU A 333 -34.77 9.67 7.09
C GLU A 333 -33.66 9.51 6.04
N VAL A 334 -32.45 9.34 6.53
CA VAL A 334 -31.25 9.09 5.73
C VAL A 334 -30.54 7.95 6.42
N ASP A 335 -30.27 6.89 5.68
CA ASP A 335 -29.52 5.77 6.21
C ASP A 335 -28.11 6.29 6.45
N LYS A 336 -27.57 6.11 7.65
CA LYS A 336 -26.11 6.11 7.76
C LYS A 336 -25.67 4.96 6.86
N ILE A 337 -24.83 5.26 5.88
CA ILE A 337 -24.02 4.21 5.26
C ILE A 337 -23.08 3.76 6.37
N ASP A 338 -23.54 2.79 7.16
CA ASP A 338 -22.69 2.04 8.06
C ASP A 338 -21.76 1.25 7.15
N LEU A 339 -20.64 1.87 6.77
CA LEU A 339 -19.50 1.13 6.26
C LEU A 339 -19.19 0.12 7.37
N PRO A 340 -19.24 -1.20 7.09
CA PRO A 340 -18.96 -2.17 8.11
C PRO A 340 -17.55 -1.90 8.65
N ASP A 341 -17.42 -1.81 9.98
CA ASP A 341 -16.13 -1.76 10.70
C ASP A 341 -15.29 -3.03 10.47
N GLU A 342 -15.76 -3.96 9.64
CA GLU A 342 -15.08 -5.19 9.33
C GLU A 342 -13.94 -4.99 8.33
N PRO A 343 -12.80 -5.66 8.52
CA PRO A 343 -11.70 -5.61 7.56
C PRO A 343 -12.16 -6.11 6.19
N SER A 344 -11.70 -5.42 5.14
CA SER A 344 -11.88 -5.82 3.74
C SER A 344 -11.37 -7.24 3.49
N MET A 345 -11.83 -7.87 2.40
CA MET A 345 -11.32 -9.19 2.00
C MET A 345 -9.80 -9.17 1.81
N TRP A 346 -9.26 -8.09 1.23
CA TRP A 346 -7.82 -7.86 1.12
C TRP A 346 -7.12 -7.88 2.47
N GLN A 347 -7.59 -7.09 3.45
CA GLN A 347 -6.98 -7.05 4.78
C GLN A 347 -7.03 -8.42 5.47
N ARG A 348 -8.11 -9.19 5.26
CA ARG A 348 -8.21 -10.58 5.77
C ARG A 348 -7.20 -11.51 5.10
N LEU A 349 -7.00 -11.39 3.79
CA LEU A 349 -6.02 -12.18 3.04
C LEU A 349 -4.59 -11.88 3.51
N VAL A 350 -4.24 -10.59 3.61
CA VAL A 350 -2.94 -10.16 4.12
C VAL A 350 -2.76 -10.67 5.56
N ALA A 351 -3.66 -10.32 6.49
CA ALA A 351 -3.54 -10.70 7.90
C ALA A 351 -3.47 -12.21 8.16
N LYS A 352 -4.00 -13.04 7.25
CA LYS A 352 -3.93 -14.51 7.36
C LYS A 352 -2.54 -15.05 7.05
N ASP A 353 -1.83 -14.45 6.09
CA ASP A 353 -0.57 -14.97 5.58
C ASP A 353 0.32 -13.83 5.07
N PHE A 354 1.41 -13.55 5.79
CA PHE A 354 2.37 -12.52 5.37
C PHE A 354 3.04 -12.84 4.02
N THR A 355 3.02 -14.11 3.60
CA THR A 355 3.54 -14.55 2.29
C THR A 355 2.55 -14.39 1.15
N PHE A 356 1.33 -13.93 1.43
CA PHE A 356 0.30 -13.66 0.43
C PHE A 356 0.86 -12.86 -0.73
N ASP A 357 0.89 -13.48 -1.91
CA ASP A 357 1.36 -12.88 -3.16
C ASP A 357 0.16 -12.62 -4.07
N PRO A 358 -0.27 -11.35 -4.20
CA PRO A 358 -1.36 -10.97 -5.07
C PRO A 358 -1.15 -11.36 -6.55
N GLU A 359 0.08 -11.51 -7.03
CA GLU A 359 0.35 -11.91 -8.41
C GLU A 359 0.07 -13.40 -8.65
N ARG A 360 0.27 -14.24 -7.62
CA ARG A 360 -0.01 -15.67 -7.69
C ARG A 360 -1.44 -16.03 -7.29
N TYR A 361 -2.07 -15.20 -6.46
CA TYR A 361 -3.41 -15.44 -5.96
C TYR A 361 -4.50 -15.14 -6.98
N TYR A 362 -4.39 -14.01 -7.69
CA TYR A 362 -5.39 -13.62 -8.68
C TYR A 362 -5.01 -14.15 -10.06
N PRO A 363 -5.84 -15.02 -10.68
CA PRO A 363 -5.56 -15.54 -12.02
C PRO A 363 -5.67 -14.43 -13.08
N GLU A 364 -4.96 -14.58 -14.20
CA GLU A 364 -5.00 -13.60 -15.30
C GLU A 364 -6.42 -13.36 -15.82
N SER A 365 -7.24 -14.42 -15.86
CA SER A 365 -8.67 -14.33 -16.16
C SER A 365 -9.49 -15.28 -15.27
N TYR A 366 -10.67 -14.82 -14.85
CA TYR A 366 -11.62 -15.59 -14.05
C TYR A 366 -13.04 -15.43 -14.58
N ALA A 367 -13.65 -16.53 -15.02
CA ALA A 367 -15.03 -16.54 -15.47
C ALA A 367 -15.97 -16.83 -14.29
N HIS A 368 -16.93 -15.94 -14.06
CA HIS A 368 -17.93 -16.09 -13.01
C HIS A 368 -19.36 -15.99 -13.58
N LEU A 369 -20.22 -16.88 -13.11
CA LEU A 369 -21.64 -16.92 -13.45
C LEU A 369 -22.46 -16.77 -12.16
N ASN A 370 -23.21 -15.67 -12.04
CA ASN A 370 -24.15 -15.49 -10.94
C ASN A 370 -25.52 -16.04 -11.34
N LEU A 371 -25.93 -17.16 -10.75
CA LEU A 371 -27.21 -17.81 -11.03
C LEU A 371 -28.42 -17.04 -10.49
N ASN A 372 -28.20 -16.02 -9.65
CA ASN A 372 -29.25 -15.17 -9.11
C ASN A 372 -29.59 -13.97 -10.03
N ASP A 373 -28.81 -13.72 -11.08
CA ASP A 373 -29.08 -12.64 -12.04
C ASP A 373 -30.28 -13.02 -12.94
N GLU A 374 -31.16 -12.07 -13.27
CA GLU A 374 -32.20 -12.28 -14.30
C GLU A 374 -31.55 -12.44 -15.68
N GLY A 375 -31.40 -13.69 -16.12
CA GLY A 375 -30.65 -14.05 -17.33
C GLY A 375 -29.16 -14.22 -17.08
N PRO A 376 -28.72 -15.29 -16.39
CA PRO A 376 -27.32 -15.48 -16.01
C PRO A 376 -26.40 -15.50 -17.22
N GLN A 377 -25.37 -14.65 -17.20
CA GLN A 377 -24.33 -14.60 -18.23
C GLN A 377 -22.95 -14.74 -17.59
N TRP A 378 -22.04 -15.38 -18.32
CA TRP A 378 -20.64 -15.45 -17.94
C TRP A 378 -20.01 -14.06 -18.00
N LYS A 379 -19.46 -13.62 -16.87
CA LYS A 379 -18.65 -12.41 -16.75
C LYS A 379 -17.19 -12.82 -16.58
N ILE A 380 -16.31 -12.29 -17.40
CA ILE A 380 -14.86 -12.52 -17.30
C ILE A 380 -14.26 -11.35 -16.53
N PHE A 381 -13.54 -11.66 -15.46
CA PHE A 381 -12.82 -10.70 -14.64
C PHE A 381 -11.33 -10.88 -14.83
N SER A 382 -10.60 -9.77 -14.93
CA SER A 382 -9.15 -9.71 -14.87
C SER A 382 -8.64 -9.80 -13.43
N ALA A 383 -7.36 -10.14 -13.27
CA ALA A 383 -6.69 -10.12 -11.96
C ALA A 383 -6.82 -8.75 -11.25
N GLU A 384 -6.76 -7.66 -12.01
CA GLU A 384 -6.87 -6.30 -11.47
C GLU A 384 -8.27 -6.00 -10.94
N GLU A 385 -9.32 -6.44 -11.66
CA GLU A 385 -10.71 -6.27 -11.21
C GLU A 385 -11.01 -7.09 -9.95
N LEU A 386 -10.50 -8.32 -9.87
CA LEU A 386 -10.63 -9.14 -8.67
C LEU A 386 -9.92 -8.49 -7.48
N ARG A 387 -8.71 -7.98 -7.68
CA ARG A 387 -7.97 -7.26 -6.62
C ARG A 387 -8.73 -6.02 -6.16
N ARG A 388 -9.20 -5.18 -7.09
CA ARG A 388 -9.94 -3.96 -6.76
C ARG A 388 -11.22 -4.26 -5.99
N ARG A 389 -11.90 -5.35 -6.32
CA ARG A 389 -13.09 -5.82 -5.59
C ARG A 389 -12.73 -6.23 -4.17
N ASP A 390 -11.67 -7.02 -3.98
CA ASP A 390 -11.30 -7.51 -2.66
C ASP A 390 -10.70 -6.41 -1.77
N GLN A 391 -10.15 -5.35 -2.38
CA GLN A 391 -9.73 -4.10 -1.74
C GLN A 391 -10.88 -3.12 -1.46
N GLN A 392 -12.12 -3.42 -1.85
CA GLN A 392 -13.24 -2.50 -1.62
C GLN A 392 -13.39 -2.20 -0.12
N GLY A 393 -13.48 -0.90 0.21
CA GLY A 393 -13.47 -0.41 1.60
C GLY A 393 -12.07 -0.17 2.18
N HIS A 394 -11.01 -0.62 1.50
CA HIS A 394 -9.62 -0.43 1.86
C HIS A 394 -8.82 0.04 0.64
N GLN A 395 -8.92 1.34 0.33
CA GLN A 395 -8.27 1.97 -0.83
C GLN A 395 -7.67 3.32 -0.43
N SER A 396 -6.64 3.75 -1.15
CA SER A 396 -6.09 5.10 -0.95
C SER A 396 -7.08 6.16 -1.43
N LEU A 397 -7.07 7.35 -0.83
CA LEU A 397 -7.90 8.45 -1.35
C LEU A 397 -7.53 8.80 -2.81
N LYS A 398 -6.28 8.57 -3.20
CA LYS A 398 -5.83 8.73 -4.59
C LYS A 398 -6.45 7.69 -5.51
N GLU A 399 -6.63 6.44 -5.11
CA GLU A 399 -7.31 5.44 -5.96
C GLU A 399 -8.82 5.65 -5.98
N LYS A 400 -9.42 6.02 -4.85
CA LYS A 400 -10.87 6.26 -4.73
C LYS A 400 -11.33 7.49 -5.51
N TYR A 401 -10.51 8.54 -5.57
CA TYR A 401 -10.89 9.84 -6.14
C TYR A 401 -9.94 10.39 -7.21
N GLY A 402 -8.79 9.75 -7.43
CA GLY A 402 -7.86 10.16 -8.48
C GLY A 402 -8.47 9.90 -9.85
N LYS A 403 -8.50 10.95 -10.67
CA LYS A 403 -8.77 10.85 -12.10
C LYS A 403 -7.48 10.67 -12.87
#